data_AF-A0A969M4N2-F1
#
_entry.id   AF-A0A969M4N2-F1
#
_cell.length_a   1.000
_cell.length_b   1.000
_cell.length_c   1.000
_cell.angle_alpha   90.00
_cell.angle_beta   90.00
_cell.angle_gamma   90.00
#
_symmetry.space_group_name_H-M   'P 1'
#
loop_
_entity.id
_entity.type
_entity.pdbx_description
1 polymer ?
#
loop_
_entity_poly.entity_id
_entity_poly.type
_entity_poly.pdbx_seq_one_letter_code
_entity_poly.pdbx_strand_id
1 'polypeptide(L)'
;MKDEPRSHPFRDSVEDVEAAKRIPDTPQTRAPAYRLAFTDRDFMTRDDLRPVRLQLELLKPQLIMDERGIDSTIVMFGAPASGAGNRQAAQTETLANLSHYYDEARRFARIMTERSLET
;
A
#
# COMPACT_ATOMS: atom_id res chain seq x y z
N MET A 1 14.56 -3.45 -6.80
CA MET A 1 15.02 -4.56 -7.67
C MET A 1 15.97 -3.97 -8.70
N LYS A 2 17.19 -4.51 -8.85
CA LYS A 2 18.01 -4.16 -10.02
C LYS A 2 17.33 -4.80 -11.24
N ASP A 3 17.12 -4.02 -12.30
CA ASP A 3 16.68 -4.50 -13.61
C ASP A 3 17.80 -5.36 -14.22
N GLU A 4 18.02 -6.54 -13.68
CA GLU A 4 18.73 -7.58 -14.40
C GLU A 4 17.76 -8.11 -15.46
N PRO A 5 18.15 -8.11 -16.76
CA PRO A 5 17.31 -8.66 -17.81
C PRO A 5 17.25 -10.18 -17.59
N ARG A 6 16.28 -10.62 -16.79
CA ARG A 6 15.94 -12.02 -16.66
C ARG A 6 15.50 -12.44 -18.06
N SER A 7 16.32 -13.25 -18.73
CA SER A 7 15.96 -13.84 -20.02
C SER A 7 14.80 -14.80 -19.78
N HIS A 8 13.59 -14.25 -19.77
CA HIS A 8 12.37 -14.97 -19.58
C HIS A 8 11.68 -15.11 -20.95
N PRO A 9 11.23 -16.31 -21.33
CA PRO A 9 10.68 -16.55 -22.67
C PRO A 9 9.32 -15.85 -22.89
N PHE A 10 8.63 -15.46 -21.82
CA PHE A 10 7.37 -14.71 -21.88
C PHE A 10 7.60 -13.23 -21.57
N ARG A 11 6.81 -12.38 -22.27
CA ARG A 11 6.77 -10.94 -22.08
C ARG A 11 6.38 -10.55 -20.65
N ASP A 12 6.86 -9.41 -20.19
CA ASP A 12 6.37 -8.80 -18.96
C ASP A 12 5.07 -7.98 -19.17
N SER A 13 4.53 -7.43 -18.08
CA SER A 13 3.27 -6.67 -18.12
C SER A 13 3.38 -5.35 -18.90
N VAL A 14 4.55 -4.71 -18.92
CA VAL A 14 4.79 -3.48 -19.68
C VAL A 14 4.88 -3.80 -21.17
N GLU A 15 5.61 -4.85 -21.53
CA GLU A 15 5.72 -5.35 -22.89
C GLU A 15 4.37 -5.82 -23.46
N ASP A 16 3.53 -6.47 -22.65
CA ASP A 16 2.18 -6.85 -23.06
C ASP A 16 1.30 -5.64 -23.35
N VAL A 17 1.39 -4.58 -22.53
CA VAL A 17 0.67 -3.31 -22.78
C VAL A 17 1.13 -2.68 -24.09
N GLU A 18 2.44 -2.64 -24.35
CA GLU A 18 2.97 -2.11 -25.60
C GLU A 18 2.58 -2.96 -26.82
N ALA A 19 2.52 -4.29 -26.66
CA ALA A 19 2.04 -5.17 -27.72
C ALA A 19 0.55 -4.96 -28.02
N ALA A 20 -0.29 -4.79 -26.99
CA ALA A 20 -1.72 -4.55 -27.16
C ALA A 20 -2.01 -3.26 -27.95
N LYS A 21 -1.19 -2.22 -27.78
CA LYS A 21 -1.28 -0.96 -28.55
C LYS A 21 -1.00 -1.11 -30.05
N ARG A 22 -0.30 -2.17 -30.47
CA ARG A 22 0.06 -2.42 -31.89
C ARG A 22 -1.00 -3.22 -32.64
N ILE A 23 -2.03 -3.71 -31.94
CA ILE A 23 -3.13 -4.45 -32.56
C ILE A 23 -3.90 -3.49 -33.48
N PRO A 24 -4.20 -3.88 -34.74
CA PRO A 24 -5.00 -3.05 -35.64
C PRO A 24 -6.33 -2.64 -35.01
N ASP A 25 -6.71 -1.37 -35.17
CA ASP A 25 -7.97 -0.85 -34.68
C ASP A 25 -9.12 -1.27 -35.59
N THR A 26 -9.91 -2.24 -35.13
CA THR A 26 -11.04 -2.85 -35.84
C THR A 26 -12.26 -2.87 -34.93
N PRO A 27 -13.48 -2.99 -35.46
CA PRO A 27 -14.69 -3.14 -34.62
C PRO A 27 -14.56 -4.27 -33.59
N GLN A 28 -13.87 -5.37 -33.94
CA GLN A 28 -13.61 -6.50 -33.06
C GLN A 28 -12.64 -6.14 -31.94
N THR A 29 -11.50 -5.53 -32.26
CA THR A 29 -10.42 -5.22 -31.29
C THR A 29 -10.77 -4.08 -30.34
N ARG A 30 -11.81 -3.29 -30.66
CA ARG A 30 -12.41 -2.30 -29.74
C ARG A 30 -13.29 -2.93 -28.66
N ALA A 31 -13.71 -4.19 -28.81
CA ALA A 31 -14.58 -4.84 -27.83
C ALA A 31 -13.86 -5.02 -26.48
N PRO A 32 -14.53 -4.83 -25.33
CA PRO A 32 -13.90 -4.94 -24.00
C PRO A 32 -13.19 -6.28 -23.74
N ALA A 33 -13.67 -7.36 -24.35
CA ALA A 33 -13.07 -8.70 -24.22
C ALA A 33 -11.61 -8.81 -24.73
N TYR A 34 -11.13 -7.85 -25.54
CA TYR A 34 -9.75 -7.82 -26.03
C TYR A 34 -8.82 -6.95 -25.17
N ARG A 35 -9.33 -6.28 -24.12
CA ARG A 35 -8.51 -5.49 -23.20
C ARG A 35 -7.76 -6.43 -22.26
N LEU A 36 -6.52 -6.08 -21.92
CA LEU A 36 -5.75 -6.80 -20.91
C LEU A 36 -6.39 -6.58 -19.54
N ALA A 37 -6.74 -7.67 -18.85
CA ALA A 37 -7.46 -7.65 -17.58
C ALA A 37 -6.85 -6.72 -16.53
N PHE A 38 -5.52 -6.70 -16.39
CA PHE A 38 -4.81 -5.87 -15.40
C PHE A 38 -4.77 -4.38 -15.74
N THR A 39 -5.15 -4.00 -16.97
CA THR A 39 -5.31 -2.60 -17.39
C THR A 39 -6.78 -2.19 -17.56
N ASP A 40 -7.69 -3.16 -17.58
CA ASP A 40 -9.11 -2.91 -17.76
C ASP A 40 -9.76 -2.50 -16.43
N ARG A 41 -9.96 -1.19 -16.24
CA ARG A 41 -10.61 -0.64 -15.05
C ARG A 41 -12.05 -1.11 -14.89
N ASP A 42 -12.79 -1.28 -15.97
CA ASP A 42 -14.20 -1.71 -15.91
C ASP A 42 -14.26 -3.16 -15.38
N PHE A 43 -13.37 -4.03 -15.86
CA PHE A 43 -13.22 -5.38 -15.33
C PHE A 43 -12.72 -5.39 -13.88
N MET A 44 -11.67 -4.63 -13.57
CA MET A 44 -11.05 -4.56 -12.24
C MET A 44 -11.97 -3.99 -11.16
N THR A 45 -13.06 -3.29 -11.51
CA THR A 45 -14.01 -2.70 -10.56
C THR A 45 -15.27 -3.54 -10.34
N ARG A 46 -15.44 -4.66 -11.05
CA ARG A 46 -16.58 -5.58 -10.87
C ARG A 46 -16.65 -6.16 -9.46
N ASP A 47 -17.85 -6.45 -8.98
CA ASP A 47 -18.06 -7.07 -7.66
C ASP A 47 -17.36 -8.44 -7.53
N ASP A 48 -17.34 -9.21 -8.62
CA ASP A 48 -16.67 -10.51 -8.72
C ASP A 48 -15.18 -10.44 -8.35
N LEU A 49 -14.53 -9.30 -8.63
CA LEU A 49 -13.10 -9.10 -8.38
C LEU A 49 -12.78 -8.46 -7.03
N ARG A 50 -13.77 -8.31 -6.15
CA ARG A 50 -13.52 -7.84 -4.77
C ARG A 50 -12.44 -8.65 -4.04
N PRO A 51 -12.40 -10.00 -4.10
CA PRO A 51 -11.34 -10.78 -3.44
C PRO A 51 -9.94 -10.47 -3.99
N VAL A 52 -9.83 -10.29 -5.31
CA VAL A 52 -8.55 -9.95 -5.97
C VAL A 52 -8.11 -8.55 -5.58
N ARG A 53 -9.03 -7.57 -5.54
CA ARG A 53 -8.71 -6.22 -5.05
C ARG A 53 -8.24 -6.24 -3.59
N LEU A 54 -8.90 -6.99 -2.72
CA LEU A 54 -8.48 -7.13 -1.33
C LEU A 54 -7.06 -7.73 -1.22
N GLN A 55 -6.76 -8.75 -2.03
CA GLN A 55 -5.41 -9.32 -2.08
C GLN A 55 -4.37 -8.27 -2.53
N LEU A 56 -4.68 -7.45 -3.54
CA LEU A 56 -3.78 -6.39 -3.98
C LEU A 56 -3.54 -5.34 -2.88
N GLU A 57 -4.58 -4.98 -2.11
CA GLU A 57 -4.44 -4.05 -0.98
C GLU A 57 -3.55 -4.61 0.14
N LEU A 58 -3.51 -5.93 0.33
CA LEU A 58 -2.61 -6.58 1.28
C LEU A 58 -1.18 -6.76 0.71
N LEU A 59 -1.07 -7.08 -0.57
CA LEU A 59 0.21 -7.34 -1.23
C LEU A 59 1.03 -6.06 -1.47
N LYS A 60 0.36 -4.98 -1.89
CA LYS A 60 1.01 -3.71 -2.20
C LYS A 60 1.88 -3.16 -1.06
N PRO A 61 1.42 -3.07 0.20
CA PRO A 61 2.27 -2.59 1.29
C PRO A 61 3.45 -3.53 1.54
N GLN A 62 3.27 -4.86 1.46
CA GLN A 62 4.35 -5.82 1.63
C GLN A 62 5.46 -5.60 0.60
N LEU A 63 5.11 -5.50 -0.70
CA LEU A 63 6.09 -5.27 -1.76
C LEU A 63 6.88 -3.97 -1.55
N ILE A 64 6.19 -2.90 -1.13
CA ILE A 64 6.84 -1.61 -0.85
C ILE A 64 7.77 -1.70 0.39
N MET A 65 7.37 -2.45 1.43
CA MET A 65 8.21 -2.67 2.60
C MET A 65 9.47 -3.47 2.24
N ASP A 66 9.32 -4.53 1.46
CA ASP A 66 10.42 -5.37 0.98
C ASP A 66 11.40 -4.56 0.11
N GLU A 67 10.89 -3.75 -0.82
CA GLU A 67 11.69 -2.86 -1.67
C GLU A 67 12.51 -1.85 -0.88
N ARG A 68 12.01 -1.43 0.28
CA ARG A 68 12.69 -0.49 1.19
C ARG A 68 13.58 -1.19 2.22
N GLY A 69 13.66 -2.52 2.21
CA GLY A 69 14.43 -3.28 3.19
C GLY A 69 13.89 -3.13 4.62
N ILE A 70 12.57 -3.08 4.79
CA ILE A 70 11.95 -3.04 6.11
C ILE A 70 11.84 -4.47 6.64
N ASP A 71 12.75 -4.86 7.54
CA ASP A 71 12.81 -6.22 8.08
C ASP A 71 11.89 -6.44 9.30
N SER A 72 11.53 -5.38 10.01
CA SER A 72 10.66 -5.46 11.18
C SER A 72 9.74 -4.26 11.29
N THR A 73 8.52 -4.50 11.79
CA THR A 73 7.52 -3.45 12.02
C THR A 73 6.90 -3.60 13.40
N ILE A 74 6.51 -2.47 14.00
CA ILE A 74 5.81 -2.43 15.28
C ILE A 74 4.45 -1.77 15.03
N VAL A 75 3.37 -2.45 15.38
CA VAL A 75 2.02 -1.90 15.28
C VAL A 75 1.65 -1.24 16.61
N MET A 76 1.36 0.06 16.57
CA MET A 76 0.89 0.83 17.73
C MET A 76 -0.56 1.25 17.52
N PHE A 77 -1.42 0.91 18.48
CA PHE A 77 -2.80 1.39 18.53
C PHE A 77 -2.91 2.53 19.55
N GLY A 78 -3.81 3.48 19.29
CA GLY A 78 -4.03 4.61 20.18
C GLY A 78 -5.41 5.21 20.00
N ALA A 79 -5.86 5.95 21.01
CA ALA A 79 -7.10 6.73 20.92
C ALA A 79 -6.92 7.88 19.91
N PRO A 80 -7.99 8.27 19.18
CA PRO A 80 -7.95 9.45 18.32
C PRO A 80 -7.55 10.67 19.18
N ALA A 81 -6.38 11.24 18.90
CA ALA A 81 -5.83 12.31 19.72
C ALA A 81 -6.57 13.62 19.45
N SER A 82 -7.54 13.99 20.30
CA SER A 82 -8.00 15.37 20.39
C SER A 82 -6.92 16.18 21.13
N GLY A 83 -6.04 16.86 20.37
CA GLY A 83 -5.10 17.84 20.93
C GLY A 83 -3.62 17.47 20.94
N ALA A 84 -3.18 16.33 20.38
CA ALA A 84 -1.75 15.97 20.27
C ALA A 84 -0.94 16.13 21.58
N GLY A 85 -1.50 15.63 22.70
CA GLY A 85 -0.91 15.79 24.04
C GLY A 85 -1.35 17.07 24.78
N ASN A 86 -2.03 17.99 24.12
CA ASN A 86 -2.64 19.15 24.78
C ASN A 86 -3.93 18.77 25.49
N ARG A 87 -3.82 18.57 26.81
CA ARG A 87 -4.93 18.30 27.72
C ARG A 87 -6.08 19.30 27.60
N GLN A 88 -5.78 20.58 27.37
CA GLN A 88 -6.78 21.66 27.31
C GLN A 88 -7.55 21.68 25.98
N ALA A 89 -6.99 21.06 24.94
CA ALA A 89 -7.64 20.90 23.65
C ALA A 89 -8.47 19.60 23.55
N ALA A 90 -8.51 18.82 24.63
CA ALA A 90 -9.30 17.59 24.67
C ALA A 90 -10.79 17.90 24.78
N GLN A 91 -11.62 17.20 23.99
CA GLN A 91 -13.06 17.43 23.96
C GLN A 91 -13.78 16.92 25.22
N THR A 92 -13.17 15.97 25.94
CA THR A 92 -13.72 15.38 27.16
C THR A 92 -12.62 15.24 28.21
N GLU A 93 -13.02 15.23 29.48
CA GLU A 93 -12.10 15.05 30.61
C GLU A 93 -11.38 13.68 30.55
N THR A 94 -12.05 12.63 30.05
CA THR A 94 -11.42 11.34 29.80
C THR A 94 -10.27 11.45 28.80
N LEU A 95 -10.47 12.13 27.66
CA LEU A 95 -9.41 12.35 26.68
C LEU A 95 -8.31 13.27 27.22
N ALA A 96 -8.69 14.24 28.05
CA ALA A 96 -7.76 15.13 28.73
C ALA A 96 -6.81 14.34 29.64
N ASN A 97 -7.33 13.36 30.39
CA ASN A 97 -6.54 12.50 31.28
C ASN A 97 -5.60 11.56 30.50
N LEU A 98 -5.98 11.15 29.29
CA LEU A 98 -5.15 10.32 28.41
C LEU A 98 -4.06 11.10 27.66
N SER A 99 -4.05 12.44 27.73
CA SER A 99 -3.12 13.28 26.98
C SER A 99 -1.63 12.94 27.20
N HIS A 100 -1.25 12.55 28.41
CA HIS A 100 0.12 12.17 28.75
C HIS A 100 0.63 10.94 27.96
N TYR A 101 -0.26 10.03 27.54
CA TYR A 101 0.12 8.88 26.72
C TYR A 101 0.64 9.28 25.34
N TYR A 102 0.35 10.50 24.88
CA TYR A 102 0.93 11.03 23.64
C TYR A 102 2.46 11.15 23.75
N ASP A 103 2.95 11.71 24.86
CA ASP A 103 4.39 11.86 25.10
C ASP A 103 5.06 10.49 25.31
N GLU A 104 4.39 9.56 26.00
CA GLU A 104 4.89 8.19 26.16
C GLU A 104 4.94 7.43 24.83
N ALA A 105 3.93 7.57 23.97
CA ALA A 105 3.94 6.99 22.62
C ALA A 105 5.09 7.56 21.77
N ARG A 106 5.32 8.87 21.84
CA ARG A 106 6.45 9.53 21.16
C ARG A 106 7.79 9.04 21.70
N ARG A 107 7.92 8.91 23.02
CA ARG A 107 9.11 8.38 23.68
C ARG A 107 9.40 6.95 23.25
N PHE A 108 8.37 6.10 23.25
CA PHE A 108 8.48 4.71 22.79
C PHE A 108 8.93 4.64 21.32
N ALA A 109 8.28 5.39 20.42
CA ALA A 109 8.61 5.41 19.00
C ALA A 109 10.08 5.83 18.76
N ARG A 110 10.56 6.84 19.50
CA ARG A 110 11.97 7.26 19.45
C ARG A 110 12.91 6.12 19.87
N ILE A 111 12.66 5.50 21.03
CA ILE A 111 13.52 4.42 21.55
C ILE A 111 13.56 3.23 20.58
N MET A 112 12.41 2.82 20.02
CA MET A 112 12.37 1.73 19.06
C MET A 112 13.11 2.06 17.76
N THR A 113 13.02 3.31 17.29
CA THR A 113 13.75 3.76 16.10
C THR A 113 15.25 3.76 16.33
N GLU A 114 15.71 4.32 17.45
CA GLU A 114 17.13 4.29 17.85
C GLU A 114 17.66 2.85 17.89
N ARG A 115 16.91 1.95 18.55
CA ARG A 115 17.28 0.54 18.66
C ARG A 115 17.32 -0.19 17.31
N SER A 116 16.45 0.18 16.37
CA SER A 116 16.44 -0.39 15.01
C SER A 116 17.71 -0.04 14.22
N LEU A 117 18.30 1.14 14.48
CA LEU A 117 19.53 1.60 13.81
C LEU A 117 20.81 1.00 14.40
N GLU A 118 20.75 0.42 15.60
CA GLU A 118 21.88 -0.26 16.25
C GLU A 118 22.14 -1.67 15.69
N THR A 119 21.20 -2.21 14.89
CA THR A 119 21.23 -3.58 14.36
C THR A 119 21.55 -3.57 12.87
#